data_AF-X1HIU4-F1
#
_entry.id   AF-X1HIU4-F1
#
_cell.length_a   1.000
_cell.length_b   1.000
_cell.length_c   1.000
_cell.angle_alpha   90.00
_cell.angle_beta   90.00
_cell.angle_gamma   90.00
#
_symmetry.space_group_name_H-M   'P 1'
#
loop_
_entity.id
_entity.type
_entity.pdbx_description
1 polymer ?
#
loop_
_entity_poly.entity_id
_entity_poly.type
_entity_poly.pdbx_seq_one_letter_code
_entity_poly.pdbx_strand_id
1 'polypeptide(L)' 'MNYKVPFVDYPLHYHRLEGEVGAAIKEVLNGGDLIMRRQLKEFEDNIASFVGVDYAVGLNSGTDALYLSLLTA' A
#
# COMPACT_ATOMS: atom_id res chain seq x y z
N MET A 1 -14.00 11.01 35.28
CA MET A 1 -13.61 10.01 34.27
C MET A 1 -12.57 10.64 33.37
N ASN A 2 -11.41 10.00 33.17
CA ASN A 2 -10.38 10.52 32.28
C ASN A 2 -10.58 9.92 30.89
N TYR A 3 -11.37 10.59 30.04
CA TYR A 3 -11.63 10.15 28.67
C TYR A 3 -10.43 10.53 27.80
N LYS A 4 -9.69 9.53 27.30
CA LYS A 4 -8.52 9.74 26.44
C LYS A 4 -8.89 9.40 25.01
N VAL A 5 -8.97 10.41 24.14
CA VAL A 5 -9.24 10.24 22.71
C VAL A 5 -7.91 10.01 22.00
N PRO A 6 -7.69 8.86 21.35
CA PRO A 6 -6.50 8.65 20.54
C PRO A 6 -6.56 9.53 19.28
N PHE A 7 -5.40 10.04 18.85
CA PHE A 7 -5.31 10.82 17.60
C PHE A 7 -5.67 9.98 16.37
N VAL A 8 -5.26 8.70 16.35
CA VAL A 8 -5.63 7.69 15.35
C VAL A 8 -5.76 6.34 16.05
N ASP A 9 -6.80 5.57 15.71
CA ASP A 9 -7.05 4.23 16.25
C ASP A 9 -6.74 3.15 15.19
N TYR A 10 -5.45 2.84 15.03
CA TYR A 10 -4.99 1.83 14.07
C TYR A 10 -5.59 0.44 14.30
N PRO A 11 -5.74 -0.07 15.54
CA PRO A 11 -6.40 -1.34 15.78
C PRO A 11 -7.82 -1.39 15.21
N LEU A 12 -8.63 -0.35 15.45
CA LEU A 12 -9.99 -0.28 14.91
C LEU A 12 -10.00 -0.28 13.38
N HIS A 13 -9.07 0.45 12.75
CA HIS A 13 -8.92 0.47 11.29
C HIS A 13 -8.53 -0.91 10.74
N TYR A 14 -7.56 -1.59 11.36
CA TYR A 14 -7.15 -2.93 10.95
C TYR A 14 -8.29 -3.94 11.09
N HIS A 15 -9.00 -3.97 12.23
CA HIS A 15 -10.10 -4.92 12.43
C HIS A 15 -11.22 -4.80 11.39
N ARG A 16 -11.42 -3.62 10.80
CA ARG A 16 -12.38 -3.45 9.70
C ARG A 16 -11.91 -4.07 8.38
N LEU A 17 -10.61 -4.18 8.18
CA LEU A 17 -9.97 -4.66 6.94
C LEU A 17 -9.31 -6.05 7.11
N GLU A 18 -9.36 -6.62 8.31
CA GLU A 18 -8.62 -7.83 8.69
C GLU A 18 -8.89 -9.02 7.75
N GLY A 19 -10.14 -9.19 7.32
CA GLY A 19 -10.50 -10.26 6.39
C GLY A 19 -9.83 -10.12 5.02
N GLU A 20 -9.86 -8.91 4.45
CA GLU A 20 -9.31 -8.62 3.12
C GLU A 20 -7.78 -8.63 3.14
N VAL A 21 -7.18 -7.93 4.11
CA VAL A 21 -5.73 -7.87 4.29
C VAL A 21 -5.16 -9.25 4.60
N GLY A 22 -5.81 -10.01 5.48
CA GLY A 22 -5.39 -11.37 5.83
C GLY A 22 -5.46 -12.34 4.65
N ALA A 23 -6.47 -12.22 3.80
CA ALA A 23 -6.59 -13.03 2.58
C ALA A 23 -5.46 -12.71 1.59
N ALA A 24 -5.20 -11.42 1.34
CA ALA A 24 -4.13 -10.98 0.43
C ALA A 24 -2.74 -11.42 0.91
N ILE A 25 -2.46 -11.30 2.22
CA ILE A 25 -1.19 -11.76 2.81
C ILE A 25 -1.04 -13.28 2.62
N LYS A 26 -2.07 -14.07 2.94
CA LYS A 26 -2.04 -15.53 2.77
C LYS A 26 -1.80 -15.94 1.33
N GLU A 27 -2.45 -15.27 0.38
CA GLU A 27 -2.26 -15.54 -1.04
C GLU A 27 -0.80 -15.33 -1.46
N VAL A 28 -0.22 -14.18 -1.12
CA VAL A 28 1.17 -13.84 -1.44
C VAL A 28 2.16 -14.83 -0.81
N LEU A 29 1.97 -15.16 0.47
CA LEU A 29 2.86 -16.09 1.18
C LEU A 29 2.76 -17.52 0.64
N ASN A 30 1.55 -17.98 0.28
CA ASN A 30 1.37 -19.30 -0.33
C ASN A 30 2.00 -19.38 -1.72
N GLY A 31 2.06 -18.27 -2.46
CA GLY A 31 2.74 -18.20 -3.74
C GLY A 31 4.28 -18.20 -3.65
N GLY A 32 4.85 -17.81 -2.50
CA GLY A 32 6.30 -17.74 -2.29
C GLY A 32 7.02 -16.61 -3.03
N ASP A 33 6.26 -15.78 -3.74
CA ASP A 33 6.74 -14.76 -4.67
C ASP A 33 6.46 -13.37 -4.09
N LEU A 34 7.47 -12.77 -3.44
CA LEU A 34 7.26 -11.63 -2.53
C LEU A 34 7.66 -10.26 -3.10
N ILE A 35 8.48 -10.21 -4.16
CA ILE A 35 9.09 -8.95 -4.65
C ILE A 35 8.80 -8.76 -6.15
N MET A 36 8.29 -7.59 -6.51
CA MET A 36 8.00 -7.17 -7.90
C MET A 36 7.10 -8.16 -8.66
N ARG A 37 5.94 -8.49 -8.08
CA ARG A 37 5.01 -9.50 -8.59
C ARG A 37 3.66 -8.90 -9.00
N ARG A 38 2.73 -9.78 -9.38
CA ARG A 38 1.39 -9.43 -9.87
C ARG A 38 0.68 -8.42 -8.97
N GLN A 39 0.72 -8.60 -7.65
CA GLN A 39 0.04 -7.72 -6.70
C GLN A 39 0.57 -6.28 -6.75
N LEU A 40 1.88 -6.10 -6.98
CA LEU A 40 2.47 -4.77 -7.18
C LEU A 40 1.97 -4.15 -8.49
N LYS A 41 1.99 -4.93 -9.60
CA LYS A 41 1.52 -4.46 -10.90
C LYS A 41 0.06 -4.04 -10.88
N GLU A 42 -0.79 -4.85 -10.24
CA GLU A 42 -2.22 -4.55 -10.07
C GLU A 42 -2.43 -3.30 -9.22
N PHE A 43 -1.64 -3.12 -8.16
CA PHE A 43 -1.68 -1.90 -7.36
C PHE A 43 -1.28 -0.67 -8.19
N GLU A 44 -0.21 -0.74 -8.98
CA GLU A 44 0.23 0.34 -9.87
C GLU A 44 -0.85 0.70 -10.91
N ASP A 45 -1.49 -0.30 -11.52
CA ASP A 45 -2.58 -0.06 -12.49
C ASP A 45 -3.81 0.56 -11.83
N ASN A 46 -4.21 0.06 -10.66
CA ASN A 46 -5.35 0.57 -9.92
C ASN A 46 -5.13 2.00 -9.45
N ILE A 47 -3.93 2.33 -8.95
CA ILE A 47 -3.64 3.68 -8.47
C ILE A 47 -3.49 4.69 -9.62
N ALA A 48 -2.89 4.28 -10.75
CA ALA A 48 -2.82 5.10 -11.96
C ALA A 48 -4.23 5.46 -12.46
N SER A 49 -5.11 4.45 -12.54
CA SER A 49 -6.53 4.63 -12.89
C SER A 49 -7.28 5.52 -11.89
N PHE A 50 -7.08 5.30 -10.59
CA PHE A 50 -7.73 6.08 -9.54
C PHE A 50 -7.35 7.57 -9.57
N VAL A 51 -6.09 7.89 -9.84
CA VAL A 51 -5.58 9.27 -9.91
C VAL A 51 -5.85 9.91 -11.28
N GLY A 52 -6.01 9.11 -12.35
CA GLY A 52 -6.21 9.59 -13.71
C GLY A 52 -4.91 9.93 -14.44
N VAL A 53 -3.87 9.13 -14.24
CA VAL A 53 -2.56 9.27 -14.91
C VAL A 53 -2.23 7.98 -15.67
N ASP A 54 -1.33 8.08 -16.66
CA ASP A 54 -0.97 6.93 -17.49
C ASP A 54 -0.13 5.88 -16.75
N TYR A 55 0.68 6.31 -15.76
CA TYR A 55 1.64 5.47 -15.08
C TYR A 55 1.70 5.74 -13.57
N ALA A 56 1.89 4.68 -12.80
CA ALA A 56 2.30 4.74 -11.41
C ALA A 56 3.43 3.72 -11.17
N VAL A 57 4.36 4.06 -10.29
CA VAL A 57 5.51 3.21 -9.94
C VAL A 57 5.58 3.07 -8.42
N GLY A 58 5.51 1.84 -7.93
CA GLY A 58 5.59 1.53 -6.50
C GLY A 58 7.03 1.59 -6.00
N LEU A 59 7.25 2.37 -4.94
CA LEU A 59 8.55 2.56 -4.31
C LEU A 59 8.47 2.30 -2.80
N ASN A 60 9.63 2.21 -2.17
CA ASN A 60 9.75 1.92 -0.74
C ASN A 60 9.21 3.03 0.16
N SER A 61 9.33 4.30 -0.24
CA SER A 61 8.87 5.44 0.56
C SER A 61 8.54 6.67 -0.30
N GLY A 62 7.81 7.62 0.29
CA GLY A 62 7.55 8.92 -0.34
C GLY A 62 8.81 9.76 -0.54
N THR A 63 9.80 9.63 0.35
CA THR A 63 11.10 10.28 0.19
C THR A 63 11.85 9.73 -1.02
N ASP A 64 11.86 8.40 -1.21
CA ASP A 64 12.46 7.78 -2.39
C ASP A 64 11.73 8.18 -3.68
N ALA A 65 10.40 8.30 -3.62
CA ALA A 65 9.60 8.77 -4.74
C ALA A 65 10.00 10.19 -5.18
N LEU A 66 10.15 11.12 -4.24
CA LEU A 66 10.61 12.47 -4.56
C LEU A 66 12.07 12.48 -5.04
N TYR A 67 12.94 11.73 -4.37
CA TYR A 67 14.35 11.67 -4.72
C TYR A 67 14.55 11.15 -6.15
N LEU A 68 13.93 10.03 -6.50
CA LEU A 68 14.03 9.45 -7.85
C LEU A 68 13.41 10.37 -8.90
N SER A 69 12.26 11.01 -8.60
CA SER A 69 11.62 11.94 -9.52
C SER A 69 12.47 13.18 -9.83
N LEU A 70 13.27 13.64 -8.86
CA LEU A 70 14.20 14.77 -9.05
C LEU A 70 15.52 14.34 -9.68
N LEU A 71 15.98 13.11 -9.43
CA LEU A 71 17.21 12.58 -9.98
C LEU A 71 17.12 12.35 -11.50
N THR A 72 15.94 12.00 -11.99
CA THR A 72 15.68 11.75 -13.42
C THR A 72 15.21 12.98 -14.19
N ALA A 73 15.01 14.10 -13.49
CA ALA A 73 14.58 15.39 -14.06
C ALA A 73 15.70 16.14 -14.79
#